data_AF-A0AAJ5ZKN2-F1
#
_entry.id   AF-A0AAJ5ZKN2-F1
#
_cell.length_a   1.000
_cell.length_b   1.000
_cell.length_c   1.000
_cell.angle_alpha   90.00
_cell.angle_beta   90.00
_cell.angle_gamma   90.00
#
_symmetry.space_group_name_H-M   'P 1'
#
loop_
_entity.id
_entity.type
_entity.pdbx_description
1 polymer ?
#
loop_
_entity_poly.entity_id
_entity_poly.type
_entity_poly.pdbx_seq_one_letter_code
_entity_poly.pdbx_strand_id
1 'polypeptide(L)' 'MLLPLAHHSEPIDPDLWEWLSDKIDHVLGIDAGAMVLLLGAVIVLFPVAVMVLVWRRRA' A
#
# COMPACT_ATOMS: atom_id res chain seq x y z
N MET A 1 -16.55 -1.24 -22.34
CA MET A 1 -16.50 -1.94 -21.04
C MET A 1 -15.37 -1.33 -20.20
N LEU A 2 -15.62 -0.20 -19.53
CA LEU A 2 -14.69 0.48 -18.60
C LEU A 2 -15.33 0.70 -17.21
N LEU A 3 -16.51 0.11 -16.99
CA LEU A 3 -17.32 0.25 -15.77
C LEU A 3 -16.62 -0.08 -14.43
N PRO A 4 -15.59 -0.96 -14.33
CA PRO A 4 -15.00 -1.27 -13.03
C PRO A 4 -14.25 -0.10 -12.38
N LEU A 5 -13.68 0.83 -13.17
CA LEU A 5 -12.94 1.96 -12.60
C LEU A 5 -13.86 3.03 -12.00
N ALA A 6 -15.13 3.07 -12.40
CA ALA A 6 -16.12 4.04 -11.95
C ALA A 6 -17.00 3.52 -10.79
N HIS A 7 -16.75 2.30 -10.28
CA HIS A 7 -17.53 1.70 -9.19
C HIS A 7 -16.99 2.02 -7.79
N HIS A 8 -15.83 2.70 -7.70
CA HIS A 8 -15.31 3.31 -6.47
C HIS A 8 -15.94 4.71 -6.28
N SER A 9 -17.27 4.72 -6.27
CA SER A 9 -18.10 5.87 -6.64
C SER A 9 -18.10 7.04 -5.66
N GLU A 10 -17.41 6.95 -4.54
CA GLU A 10 -17.30 8.05 -3.57
C GLU A 10 -15.82 8.34 -3.30
N PRO A 11 -15.39 9.62 -3.44
CA PRO A 11 -14.11 10.06 -2.92
C PRO A 11 -13.98 9.63 -1.46
N ILE A 12 -12.76 9.33 -1.04
CA ILE A 12 -12.49 9.09 0.38
C ILE A 12 -12.91 10.33 1.18
N ASP A 13 -13.66 10.10 2.25
CA ASP A 13 -14.04 11.17 3.17
C ASP A 13 -12.78 11.71 3.86
N PRO A 14 -12.47 13.01 3.74
CA PRO A 14 -11.24 13.58 4.26
C PRO A 14 -11.18 13.56 5.79
N ASP A 15 -12.31 13.75 6.47
CA ASP A 15 -12.37 13.82 7.94
C ASP A 15 -12.15 12.42 8.54
N LEU A 16 -12.75 11.39 7.93
CA LEU A 16 -12.52 10.00 8.33
C LEU A 16 -11.09 9.55 8.04
N TRP A 17 -10.52 9.99 6.91
CA TRP A 17 -9.15 9.67 6.56
C TRP A 17 -8.14 10.30 7.52
N GLU A 18 -8.35 11.56 7.90
CA GLU A 18 -7.53 12.26 8.89
C GLU A 18 -7.62 11.56 10.25
N TRP A 19 -8.83 11.28 10.75
CA TRP A 19 -9.02 10.55 12.01
C TRP A 19 -8.34 9.17 12.00
N LEU A 20 -8.47 8.43 10.91
CA LEU A 20 -7.86 7.11 10.78
C LEU A 20 -6.33 7.19 10.78
N SER A 21 -5.77 8.17 10.05
CA SER A 21 -4.33 8.39 9.98
C SER A 21 -3.76 8.72 11.35
N ASP A 22 -4.37 9.66 12.08
CA ASP A 22 -4.00 9.99 13.46
C ASP A 22 -4.04 8.77 14.39
N LYS A 23 -5.04 7.89 14.19
CA LYS A 23 -5.16 6.68 15.01
C LYS A 23 -4.05 5.68 14.70
N ILE A 24 -3.70 5.51 13.43
CA ILE A 24 -2.58 4.67 12.99
C ILE A 24 -1.27 5.20 13.57
N ASP A 25 -1.05 6.51 13.47
CA ASP A 25 0.13 7.20 14.00
C ASP A 25 0.28 6.97 15.50
N HIS A 26 -0.81 7.15 16.25
CA HIS A 26 -0.82 6.97 17.68
C HIS A 26 -0.55 5.51 18.11
N VAL A 27 -1.14 4.53 17.40
CA VAL A 27 -1.04 3.11 17.78
C VAL A 27 0.31 2.52 17.41
N LEU A 28 0.86 2.91 16.26
CA LEU A 28 2.07 2.32 15.70
C LEU A 28 3.33 3.15 16.02
N GLY A 29 3.15 4.40 16.45
CA GLY A 29 4.24 5.34 16.69
C GLY A 29 4.98 5.76 15.42
N ILE A 30 4.35 5.57 14.25
CA ILE A 30 4.90 5.89 12.93
C ILE A 30 3.82 6.54 12.07
N ASP A 31 4.22 7.56 11.31
CA ASP A 31 3.36 8.28 10.36
C ASP A 31 2.67 7.33 9.37
N ALA A 32 1.37 7.53 9.16
CA ALA A 32 0.52 6.69 8.33
C ALA A 32 0.97 6.71 6.86
N GLY A 33 1.47 7.85 6.37
CA GLY A 33 2.10 7.97 5.05
C GLY A 33 3.36 7.11 4.94
N ALA A 34 4.21 7.13 5.96
CA ALA A 34 5.38 6.25 6.04
C ALA A 34 4.98 4.76 6.06
N MET A 35 3.90 4.40 6.76
CA MET A 35 3.36 3.03 6.75
C MET A 35 2.90 2.61 5.35
N VAL A 36 2.16 3.48 4.64
CA VAL A 36 1.72 3.20 3.26
C VAL A 36 2.92 2.97 2.34
N LEU A 37 3.97 3.78 2.48
CA LEU A 37 5.20 3.61 1.70
C LEU A 37 5.92 2.30 2.02
N LEU A 38 6.01 1.92 3.29
CA LEU A 38 6.62 0.65 3.71
C LEU A 38 5.85 -0.54 3.17
N LEU A 39 4.52 -0.54 3.29
CA LEU A 39 3.67 -1.60 2.78
C LEU A 39 3.77 -1.70 1.26
N GLY A 40 3.71 -0.56 0.56
CA GLY A 40 3.89 -0.48 -0.89
C GLY A 40 5.26 -1.02 -1.32
N ALA A 41 6.32 -0.69 -0.58
CA ALA A 41 7.66 -1.21 -0.85
C ALA A 41 7.72 -2.73 -0.68
N VAL A 42 7.12 -3.31 0.37
CA VAL A 42 7.07 -4.77 0.56
C VAL A 42 6.32 -5.45 -0.58
N ILE A 43 5.17 -4.89 -0.98
CA ILE A 43 4.35 -5.43 -2.08
C ILE A 43 5.15 -5.47 -3.39
N VAL A 44 5.94 -4.44 -3.68
CA VAL A 44 6.78 -4.36 -4.89
C VAL A 44 8.04 -5.22 -4.78
N LEU A 45 8.70 -5.21 -3.62
CA LEU A 45 9.96 -5.93 -3.41
C LEU A 45 9.76 -7.44 -3.40
N PHE A 46 8.63 -7.94 -2.91
CA PHE A 46 8.35 -9.37 -2.87
C PHE A 46 8.44 -10.06 -4.25
N PRO A 47 7.70 -9.64 -5.30
CA PRO A 47 7.81 -10.26 -6.62
C PRO A 47 9.19 -10.05 -7.25
N VAL A 48 9.84 -8.89 -7.03
CA VAL A 48 11.20 -8.63 -7.52
C VAL A 48 12.20 -9.61 -6.91
N ALA A 49 12.13 -9.82 -5.59
CA ALA A 49 13.00 -10.76 -4.87
C ALA A 49 12.79 -12.19 -5.36
N VAL A 50 11.54 -12.61 -5.57
CA VAL A 50 11.20 -13.92 -6.17
C VAL A 50 11.82 -14.05 -7.56
N MET A 51 11.72 -13.01 -8.39
CA MET A 51 12.27 -13.05 -9.75
C MET A 51 13.79 -13.16 -9.78
N VAL A 52 14.47 -12.39 -8.93
CA VAL A 52 15.93 -12.47 -8.75
C VAL A 52 16.33 -13.86 -8.28
N LEU A 53 15.62 -14.42 -7.29
CA LEU A 53 15.92 -15.76 -6.78
C LEU A 53 15.76 -16.83 -7.87
N VAL A 54 14.68 -16.76 -8.66
CA VAL A 54 14.43 -17.71 -9.75
C VAL A 54 15.50 -17.59 -10.83
N TRP A 55 15.89 -16.37 -11.22
CA TRP A 55 16.95 -16.17 -12.21
C TRP A 55 18.28 -16.77 -11.72
N ARG A 56 18.68 -16.50 -10.47
CA ARG A 56 19.91 -17.04 -9.88
C ARG A 56 19.95 -18.56 -9.79
N ARG A 57 18.81 -19.25 -9.83
CA ARG A 57 18.75 -20.73 -9.85
C ARG A 57 18.78 -21.31 -11.27
N ARG A 58 18.48 -20.52 -12.30
CA ARG A 58 18.47 -20.95 -13.71
C ARG A 58 19.77 -20.66 -14.45
N ALA A 59 20.54 -19.67 -13.98
CA ALA A 59 21.90 -19.41 -14.43
C ALA A 59 22.88 -20.40 -13.81
#